data_AF-U1NN52-F1
#
_entry.id   AF-U1NN52-F1
#
_cell.length_a   1.000
_cell.length_b   1.000
_cell.length_c   1.000
_cell.angle_alpha   90.00
_cell.angle_beta   90.00
_cell.angle_gamma   90.00
#
_symmetry.space_group_name_H-M   'P 1'
#
loop_
_entity.id
_entity.type
_entity.pdbx_description
1 polymer ?
#
loop_
_entity_poly.entity_id
_entity_poly.type
_entity_poly.pdbx_seq_one_letter_code
_entity_poly.pdbx_strand_id
1 'polypeptide(L)' 'AIAHTVSSVPGFNLPPDTVYYAWEDHILVDPLTLTEGAILVPDGPGLGVEVDERKLAEYGIDI' A
#
# COMPACT_ATOMS: atom_id res chain seq x y z
N ALA A 1 -2.63 -3.26 -4.20
CA ALA A 1 -3.69 -3.49 -5.21
C ALA A 1 -4.17 -2.18 -5.84
N ILE A 2 -4.77 -1.25 -5.08
CA ILE A 2 -5.33 0.00 -5.62
C ILE A 2 -4.31 0.81 -6.44
N ALA A 3 -3.09 1.04 -5.93
CA ALA A 3 -2.04 1.77 -6.66
C ALA A 3 -1.78 1.20 -8.07
N HIS A 4 -1.65 -0.12 -8.19
CA HIS A 4 -1.53 -0.82 -9.48
C HIS A 4 -2.74 -0.62 -10.38
N THR A 5 -3.96 -0.75 -9.81
CA THR A 5 -5.21 -0.60 -10.58
C THR A 5 -5.39 0.81 -11.12
N VAL A 6 -5.20 1.84 -10.30
CA VAL A 6 -5.44 3.23 -10.70
C VAL A 6 -4.39 3.70 -11.71
N SER A 7 -3.14 3.26 -11.57
CA SER A 7 -2.08 3.61 -12.51
C SER A 7 -2.23 2.92 -13.87
N SER A 8 -2.91 1.76 -13.93
CA SER A 8 -3.05 0.99 -15.16
C SER A 8 -4.33 1.29 -15.95
N VAL A 9 -5.24 2.12 -15.43
CA VAL A 9 -6.53 2.41 -16.08
C VAL A 9 -6.47 3.77 -16.78
N PRO A 10 -6.44 3.84 -18.13
CA PRO A 10 -6.26 5.09 -18.87
C PRO A 10 -7.36 6.14 -18.62
N GLY A 11 -8.56 5.72 -18.20
CA GLY A 11 -9.68 6.62 -17.90
C GLY A 11 -9.67 7.20 -16.48
N PHE A 12 -8.76 6.76 -15.61
CA PHE A 12 -8.74 7.16 -14.20
C PHE A 12 -7.98 8.48 -14.03
N ASN A 13 -8.71 9.61 -14.13
CA ASN A 13 -8.13 10.97 -14.13
C ASN A 13 -8.45 11.78 -12.86
N LEU A 14 -9.09 11.16 -11.87
CA LEU A 14 -9.32 11.77 -10.56
C LEU A 14 -8.44 11.10 -9.51
N PRO A 15 -7.93 11.82 -8.50
CA PRO A 15 -7.14 11.21 -7.44
C PRO A 15 -7.99 10.20 -6.64
N PRO A 16 -7.53 8.95 -6.44
CA PRO A 16 -8.15 8.06 -5.48
C PRO A 16 -7.83 8.52 -4.06
N ASP A 17 -8.83 8.44 -3.17
CA ASP A 17 -8.63 8.75 -1.75
C ASP A 17 -7.87 7.62 -1.04
N THR A 18 -6.97 7.99 -0.13
CA THR A 18 -6.34 7.10 0.82
C THR A 18 -5.89 7.89 2.05
N VAL A 19 -6.01 7.25 3.22
CA VAL A 19 -5.44 7.76 4.49
C VAL A 19 -4.18 6.98 4.89
N TYR A 20 -3.55 6.25 3.96
CA TYR A 20 -2.42 5.35 4.24
C TYR A 20 -1.27 6.05 5.01
N TYR A 21 -1.00 7.32 4.68
CA TYR A 21 0.03 8.14 5.34
C TYR A 21 -0.27 8.51 6.79
N ALA A 22 -1.51 8.31 7.26
CA ALA A 22 -1.95 8.67 8.60
C ALA A 22 -1.97 7.48 9.56
N TRP A 23 -1.58 6.29 9.11
CA TRP A 23 -1.48 5.12 9.98
C TRP A 23 -0.29 5.25 10.93
N GLU A 24 -0.47 4.84 12.18
CA GLU A 24 0.59 4.83 13.19
C GLU A 24 1.63 3.74 12.90
N ASP A 25 1.18 2.59 12.39
CA ASP A 25 2.08 1.51 11.97
C ASP A 25 1.57 0.75 10.74
N HIS A 26 2.46 -0.05 10.14
CA HIS A 26 2.22 -0.82 8.91
C HIS A 26 2.64 -2.28 9.06
N ILE A 27 1.83 -3.20 8.55
CA ILE A 27 2.12 -4.65 8.48
C ILE A 27 3.01 -5.05 7.28
N LEU A 28 3.55 -4.09 6.54
CA LEU A 28 4.50 -4.35 5.46
C LEU A 28 5.93 -4.24 6.00
N VAL A 29 6.86 -5.01 5.44
CA VAL A 29 8.30 -4.88 5.74
C VAL A 29 8.77 -3.47 5.38
N ASP A 30 8.45 -3.04 4.16
CA ASP A 30 8.68 -1.68 3.66
C ASP A 30 7.33 -0.99 3.39
N PRO A 31 7.00 0.10 4.10
CA PRO A 31 5.81 0.89 3.82
C PRO A 31 5.82 1.48 2.40
N LEU A 32 4.63 1.73 1.84
CA LEU A 32 4.52 2.34 0.52
C LEU A 32 5.15 3.73 0.54
N THR A 33 5.98 4.03 -0.46
CA THR A 33 6.62 5.33 -0.58
C THR A 33 5.63 6.38 -1.08
N LEU A 34 5.53 7.50 -0.36
CA LEU A 34 4.81 8.69 -0.80
C LEU A 34 5.81 9.78 -1.18
N THR A 35 5.61 10.38 -2.36
CA THR A 35 6.42 11.49 -2.84
C THR A 35 5.55 12.42 -3.68
N GLU A 36 5.71 13.74 -3.51
CA GLU A 36 4.95 14.76 -4.24
C GLU A 36 3.41 14.54 -4.22
N GLY A 37 2.88 14.04 -3.10
CA GLY A 37 1.44 13.76 -2.94
C GLY A 37 0.92 12.51 -3.66
N ALA A 38 1.81 11.65 -4.17
CA ALA A 38 1.46 10.40 -4.84
C ALA A 38 2.12 9.19 -4.16
N ILE A 39 1.44 8.04 -4.19
CA ILE A 39 2.03 6.74 -3.84
C ILE A 39 2.81 6.24 -5.06
N LEU A 40 4.06 5.83 -4.86
CA LEU A 40 4.82 5.12 -5.89
C LEU A 40 4.27 3.71 -6.05
N VAL A 41 4.01 3.30 -7.29
CA VAL A 41 3.53 1.95 -7.62
C VAL A 41 4.72 0.98 -7.46
N PRO A 42 4.63 -0.04 -6.60
CA PRO A 42 5.69 -1.02 -6.46
C PRO A 42 5.94 -1.80 -7.76
N ASP A 43 7.19 -2.09 -8.09
CA ASP A 43 7.61 -2.71 -9.35
C ASP A 43 7.95 -4.21 -9.23
N GLY A 44 7.96 -4.75 -8.02
CA GLY A 44 8.16 -6.17 -7.74
C GLY A 44 7.00 -7.07 -8.19
N PRO A 45 7.20 -8.41 -8.19
CA PRO A 45 6.18 -9.36 -8.63
C PRO A 45 4.91 -9.31 -7.78
N GLY A 46 3.78 -9.69 -8.38
CA GLY A 46 2.48 -9.67 -7.72
C GLY A 46 2.05 -8.23 -7.40
N LEU A 47 1.90 -7.91 -6.12
CA LEU A 47 1.63 -6.54 -5.67
C LEU A 47 2.90 -5.73 -5.39
N GLY A 48 4.08 -6.37 -5.45
CA GLY A 48 5.38 -5.75 -5.18
C GLY A 48 5.58 -5.33 -3.72
N VAL A 49 4.98 -6.06 -2.77
CA VAL A 49 5.13 -5.80 -1.32
C VAL A 49 5.44 -7.10 -0.58
N GLU A 50 6.08 -6.98 0.58
CA GLU A 50 6.35 -8.07 1.52
C GLU A 50 5.69 -7.75 2.87
N VAL A 51 5.12 -8.78 3.51
CA VAL A 51 4.40 -8.66 4.79
C VAL A 51 5.37 -8.92 5.95
N ASP A 52 5.31 -8.09 6.99
CA ASP A 52 6.01 -8.37 8.26
C ASP A 52 5.13 -9.28 9.13
N GLU A 53 5.44 -10.58 9.09
CA GLU A 53 4.73 -11.62 9.86
C GLU A 53 4.73 -11.37 11.38
N ARG A 54 5.73 -10.66 11.91
CA ARG A 54 5.77 -10.36 13.35
C ARG A 54 4.70 -9.34 13.72
N LYS A 55 4.53 -8.31 12.89
CA LYS A 55 3.46 -7.31 13.08
C LYS A 55 2.09 -7.90 12.81
N LEU A 56 1.99 -8.82 11.86
CA LEU A 56 0.76 -9.56 11.64
C LEU A 56 0.36 -10.37 12.89
N ALA A 57 1.31 -11.00 13.56
CA ALA A 57 1.07 -11.68 14.84
C ALA A 57 0.73 -10.71 15.99
N GLU A 58 1.33 -9.51 16.01
CA GLU A 58 1.05 -8.48 17.02
C GLU A 58 -0.37 -7.90 16.90
N TYR A 59 -0.79 -7.55 15.69
CA TYR A 59 -2.10 -6.93 15.42
C TYR A 59 -3.20 -7.92 15.07
N GLY A 60 -2.85 -9.20 14.90
CA GLY A 60 -3.80 -10.27 14.63
C GLY A 60 -4.77 -10.51 15.78
N ILE A 61 -5.99 -10.92 15.45
CA ILE A 61 -6.99 -11.35 16.42
C ILE A 61 -7.37 -12.80 16.12
N ASP A 62 -7.55 -13.61 17.18
CA ASP A 62 -8.09 -14.96 17.02
C ASP A 62 -9.56 -14.88 16.58
N ILE A 63 -9.90 -15.68 15.57
CA ILE A 63 -11.23 -15.70 14.92
C ILE A 63 -11.97 -17.00 15.27
#